data_AF-A0A7R8Z5Y5-F1
#
_entry.id   AF-A0A7R8Z5Y5-F1
#
_cell.length_a   1.000
_cell.length_b   1.000
_cell.length_c   1.000
_cell.angle_alpha   90.00
_cell.angle_beta   90.00
_cell.angle_gamma   90.00
#
_symmetry.space_group_name_H-M   'P 1'
#
loop_
_entity.id
_entity.type
_entity.pdbx_description
1 polymer ?
#
loop_
_entity_poly.entity_id
_entity_poly.type
_entity_poly.pdbx_seq_one_letter_code
_entity_poly.pdbx_strand_id
1 'polypeptide(L)'
;TIPLDKVKEEWQESGAAQHIKTVAEHYGVFQHLYGDAYFFPQVMLDVRYRQQGDDCFAVVHRGNVIKPAEATVMPEVSYKANPDSLWTLLLTNLDGHLMLEDSEYVHWFVGNIPGNDIGKGEVICDYLQPFPPKGTGFHRLVFVLYKQEKRMDYGSFKRQQPCLCLEERTFRTQDFYRERQDDLTPAGLAFFQSDWDPSLTDFFHNTLEMQEPIYEYDFPPPYIRPQEWFPLIRPFNTYMDKYRDEKQIAKEYLLKKLKKTHPFRKPDPPPKYPHAFRMDLNLPSWLRVEKKKERLGWGRVNEHT
;
A
#
# COMPACT_ATOMS: atom_id res chain seq x y z
N THR A 1 29.15 13.30 -21.67
CA THR A 1 27.95 12.88 -20.91
C THR A 1 26.84 12.59 -21.90
N ILE A 2 26.14 11.48 -21.74
CA ILE A 2 25.06 11.08 -22.67
C ILE A 2 23.81 11.91 -22.33
N PRO A 3 23.15 12.56 -23.31
CA PRO A 3 21.93 13.33 -23.07
C PRO A 3 20.77 12.39 -22.74
N LEU A 4 20.32 12.39 -21.48
CA LEU A 4 19.29 11.47 -20.99
C LEU A 4 17.93 11.66 -21.67
N ASP A 5 17.60 12.88 -22.08
CA ASP A 5 16.32 13.19 -22.74
C ASP A 5 16.20 12.49 -24.09
N LYS A 6 17.26 12.52 -24.90
CA LYS A 6 17.31 11.82 -26.19
C LYS A 6 17.25 10.31 -26.03
N VAL A 7 17.91 9.78 -25.00
CA VAL A 7 17.83 8.35 -24.68
C VAL A 7 16.40 7.96 -24.30
N LYS A 8 15.69 8.82 -23.58
CA LYS A 8 14.28 8.59 -23.20
C LYS A 8 13.37 8.60 -24.43
N GLU A 9 13.55 9.53 -25.35
CA GLU A 9 12.80 9.60 -26.62
C GLU A 9 13.03 8.34 -27.47
N GLU A 10 14.29 7.95 -27.70
CA GLU A 10 14.62 6.76 -28.47
C GLU A 10 14.11 5.47 -27.81
N TRP A 11 14.15 5.42 -26.47
CA TRP A 11 13.57 4.32 -25.70
C TRP A 11 12.04 4.24 -25.85
N GLN A 12 11.35 5.38 -25.90
CA GLN A 12 9.89 5.44 -26.12
C GLN A 12 9.48 4.83 -27.47
N GLU A 13 10.29 5.02 -28.52
CA GLU A 13 9.98 4.52 -29.86
C GLU A 13 10.36 3.05 -30.06
N SER A 14 11.36 2.56 -29.33
CA SER A 14 11.93 1.22 -29.53
C SER A 14 11.41 0.18 -28.53
N GLY A 15 11.85 0.28 -27.27
CA GLY A 15 11.71 -0.79 -26.26
C GLY A 15 10.72 -0.52 -25.14
N ALA A 16 10.10 0.67 -25.12
CA ALA A 16 9.25 1.08 -24.00
C ALA A 16 8.07 0.13 -23.74
N ALA A 17 7.34 -0.25 -24.78
CA ALA A 17 6.18 -1.12 -24.64
C ALA A 17 6.52 -2.46 -23.95
N GLN A 18 7.66 -3.06 -24.30
CA GLN A 18 8.11 -4.32 -23.72
C GLN A 18 8.56 -4.14 -22.27
N HIS A 19 9.34 -3.10 -21.95
CA HIS A 19 9.78 -2.84 -20.59
C HIS A 19 8.60 -2.50 -19.66
N ILE A 20 7.64 -1.69 -20.13
CA ILE A 20 6.44 -1.37 -19.36
C ILE A 20 5.62 -2.63 -19.11
N LYS A 21 5.48 -3.51 -20.13
CA LYS A 21 4.82 -4.80 -19.96
C LYS A 21 5.50 -5.63 -18.85
N THR A 22 6.81 -5.81 -18.91
CA THR A 22 7.55 -6.60 -17.90
C THR A 22 7.41 -6.01 -16.50
N VAL A 23 7.43 -4.69 -16.37
CA VAL A 23 7.21 -4.01 -15.09
C VAL A 23 5.78 -4.23 -14.60
N ALA A 24 4.77 -4.09 -15.46
CA ALA A 24 3.37 -4.35 -15.11
C ALA A 24 3.11 -5.82 -14.73
N GLU A 25 3.77 -6.78 -15.37
CA GLU A 25 3.75 -8.20 -14.99
C GLU A 25 4.39 -8.41 -13.60
N HIS A 26 5.54 -7.79 -13.33
CA HIS A 26 6.21 -7.89 -12.03
C HIS A 26 5.33 -7.36 -10.89
N TYR A 27 4.64 -6.24 -11.13
CA TYR A 27 3.68 -5.69 -10.18
C TYR A 27 2.32 -6.39 -10.21
N GLY A 28 2.11 -7.45 -11.00
CA GLY A 28 0.84 -8.17 -11.08
C GLY A 28 -0.35 -7.34 -11.58
N VAL A 29 -0.11 -6.24 -12.32
CA VAL A 29 -1.16 -5.32 -12.78
C VAL A 29 -2.11 -6.01 -13.77
N PHE A 30 -1.56 -6.73 -14.74
CA PHE A 30 -2.38 -7.45 -15.74
C PHE A 30 -3.22 -8.57 -15.12
N GLN A 31 -2.65 -9.29 -14.15
CA GLN A 31 -3.32 -10.37 -13.45
C GLN A 31 -4.61 -9.89 -12.77
N HIS A 32 -4.56 -8.75 -12.07
CA HIS A 32 -5.73 -8.22 -11.38
C HIS A 32 -6.71 -7.51 -12.33
N LEU A 33 -6.22 -6.79 -13.35
CA LEU A 33 -7.10 -6.08 -14.29
C LEU A 33 -7.84 -6.99 -15.27
N TYR A 34 -7.16 -8.01 -15.82
CA TYR A 34 -7.66 -8.82 -16.93
C TYR A 34 -7.58 -10.34 -16.69
N GLY A 35 -6.97 -10.80 -15.59
CA GLY A 35 -6.68 -12.21 -15.37
C GLY A 35 -5.45 -12.64 -16.19
N ASP A 36 -5.59 -13.65 -17.03
CA ASP A 36 -4.46 -14.21 -17.80
C ASP A 36 -4.08 -13.40 -19.05
N ALA A 37 -4.83 -12.34 -19.36
CA ALA A 37 -4.61 -11.51 -20.55
C ALA A 37 -3.64 -10.36 -20.28
N TYR A 38 -2.86 -10.00 -21.30
CA TYR A 38 -1.95 -8.86 -21.28
C TYR A 38 -2.01 -8.09 -22.59
N PHE A 39 -1.52 -6.86 -22.57
CA PHE A 39 -1.34 -6.06 -23.79
C PHE A 39 -0.01 -5.32 -23.76
N PHE A 40 0.42 -4.84 -24.92
CA PHE A 40 1.60 -4.00 -25.04
C PHE A 40 1.16 -2.53 -25.08
N PRO A 41 1.55 -1.70 -24.10
CA PRO A 41 1.19 -0.28 -24.11
C PRO A 41 1.98 0.44 -25.20
N GLN A 42 1.34 0.62 -26.35
CA GLN A 42 1.89 1.32 -27.52
C GLN A 42 1.82 2.84 -27.35
N VAL A 43 0.84 3.32 -26.57
CA VAL A 43 0.62 4.75 -26.34
C VAL A 43 1.22 5.13 -24.99
N MET A 44 2.20 6.03 -25.03
CA MET A 44 2.82 6.58 -23.84
C MET A 44 1.87 7.55 -23.16
N LEU A 45 1.53 7.25 -21.91
CA LEU A 45 0.68 8.07 -21.06
C LEU A 45 1.54 8.86 -20.09
N ASP A 46 1.56 10.18 -20.23
CA ASP A 46 2.24 11.08 -19.31
C ASP A 46 1.22 11.68 -18.36
N VAL A 47 1.30 11.29 -17.08
CA VAL A 47 0.40 11.76 -16.01
C VAL A 47 1.21 12.56 -15.00
N ARG A 48 0.75 13.77 -14.67
CA ARG A 48 1.42 14.67 -13.72
C ARG A 48 0.43 15.29 -12.73
N TYR A 49 0.79 15.26 -11.46
CA TYR A 49 0.04 15.90 -10.38
C TYR A 49 0.69 17.25 -10.02
N ARG A 50 -0.10 18.32 -10.03
CA ARG A 50 0.36 19.66 -9.67
C ARG A 50 0.38 19.82 -8.15
N GLN A 51 1.55 20.14 -7.59
CA GLN A 51 1.71 20.32 -6.15
C GLN A 51 1.16 21.68 -5.67
N GLN A 52 0.60 21.72 -4.45
CA GLN A 52 0.16 22.97 -3.84
C GLN A 52 1.37 23.73 -3.27
N GLY A 53 1.74 24.85 -3.90
CA GLY A 53 2.71 25.82 -3.35
C GLY A 53 4.04 25.96 -4.09
N ASP A 54 4.28 25.19 -5.15
CA ASP A 54 5.47 25.32 -6.01
C ASP A 54 5.13 24.93 -7.47
N ASP A 55 5.92 25.37 -8.45
CA ASP A 55 5.75 24.99 -9.88
C ASP A 55 6.30 23.58 -10.17
N CYS A 56 6.15 22.70 -9.18
CA CYS A 56 6.64 21.33 -9.17
C CYS A 56 5.52 20.34 -9.50
N PHE A 57 5.87 19.31 -10.28
CA PHE A 57 4.95 18.26 -10.68
C PHE A 57 5.41 16.91 -10.15
N ALA A 58 4.51 16.17 -9.49
CA ALA A 58 4.72 14.76 -9.19
C ALA A 58 4.35 13.95 -10.44
N VAL A 59 5.34 13.39 -11.11
CA VAL A 59 5.16 12.63 -12.34
C VAL A 59 4.89 11.16 -12.03
N VAL A 60 3.84 10.59 -12.63
CA VAL A 60 3.57 9.16 -12.56
C VAL A 60 4.48 8.45 -13.55
N HIS A 61 5.16 7.43 -13.07
CA HIS A 61 5.98 6.53 -13.87
C HIS A 61 5.33 5.14 -13.90
N ARG A 62 6.06 4.08 -13.52
CA ARG A 62 5.55 2.70 -13.48
C ARG A 62 5.89 2.05 -12.14
N GLY A 63 5.17 2.48 -11.11
CA GLY A 63 5.34 1.97 -9.73
C GLY A 63 6.17 2.86 -8.82
N ASN A 64 6.44 4.12 -9.20
CA ASN A 64 6.97 5.08 -8.22
C ASN A 64 5.93 5.37 -7.14
N VAL A 65 6.39 5.82 -5.98
CA VAL A 65 5.51 6.18 -4.86
C VAL A 65 5.07 7.63 -5.02
N ILE A 66 3.77 7.87 -4.92
CA ILE A 66 3.15 9.21 -4.85
C ILE A 66 2.23 9.21 -3.64
N LYS A 67 2.35 10.23 -2.80
CA LYS A 67 1.57 10.31 -1.57
C LYS A 67 0.13 10.78 -1.85
N PRO A 68 -0.86 10.36 -1.04
CA PRO A 68 -2.23 10.86 -1.16
C PRO A 68 -2.33 12.39 -1.15
N ALA A 69 -1.56 13.06 -0.29
CA ALA A 69 -1.49 14.52 -0.24
C ALA A 69 -1.07 15.15 -1.60
N GLU A 70 -0.14 14.51 -2.30
CA GLU A 70 0.34 14.94 -3.63
C GLU A 70 -0.70 14.70 -4.73
N ALA A 71 -1.62 13.75 -4.52
CA ALA A 71 -2.66 13.33 -5.45
C ALA A 71 -4.08 13.79 -5.03
N THR A 72 -4.17 14.88 -4.27
CA THR A 72 -5.45 15.47 -3.82
C THR A 72 -6.29 15.99 -5.00
N VAL A 73 -5.63 16.64 -5.97
CA VAL A 73 -6.28 17.25 -7.15
C VAL A 73 -6.12 16.32 -8.35
N MET A 74 -7.08 16.34 -9.27
CA MET A 74 -7.00 15.58 -10.52
C MET A 74 -5.69 15.85 -11.27
N PRO A 75 -5.08 14.81 -11.89
CA PRO A 75 -3.84 14.98 -12.62
C PRO A 75 -4.06 15.59 -14.00
N GLU A 76 -3.00 16.18 -14.55
CA GLU A 76 -2.93 16.51 -15.95
C GLU A 76 -2.40 15.30 -16.71
N VAL A 77 -3.14 14.86 -17.72
CA VAL A 77 -2.81 13.67 -18.50
C VAL A 77 -2.65 14.07 -19.95
N SER A 78 -1.57 13.59 -20.58
CA SER A 78 -1.25 13.85 -21.98
C SER A 78 -0.79 12.57 -22.67
N TYR A 79 -1.23 12.38 -23.91
CA TYR A 79 -0.81 11.26 -24.75
C TYR A 79 -0.87 11.65 -26.23
N LYS A 80 -0.09 10.93 -27.06
CA LYS A 80 -0.10 11.14 -28.51
C LYS A 80 -1.34 10.45 -29.12
N ALA A 81 -2.25 11.24 -29.66
CA ALA A 81 -3.49 10.75 -30.28
C ALA A 81 -3.84 11.53 -31.55
N ASN A 82 -4.57 10.86 -32.45
CA ASN A 82 -5.11 11.49 -33.65
C ASN A 82 -6.33 12.37 -33.27
N PRO A 83 -6.53 13.55 -33.88
CA PRO A 83 -7.65 14.43 -33.52
C PRO A 83 -9.03 13.79 -33.64
N ASP A 84 -9.21 12.90 -34.62
CA ASP A 84 -10.49 12.23 -34.89
C ASP A 84 -10.70 10.94 -34.08
N SER A 85 -9.73 10.56 -33.23
CA SER A 85 -9.84 9.35 -32.41
C SER A 85 -10.53 9.61 -31.08
N LEU A 86 -11.24 8.60 -30.60
CA LEU A 86 -11.93 8.65 -29.31
C LEU A 86 -11.23 7.74 -28.30
N TRP A 87 -11.14 8.20 -27.05
CA TRP A 87 -10.41 7.52 -26.00
C TRP A 87 -11.20 7.45 -24.70
N THR A 88 -10.80 6.54 -23.83
CA THR A 88 -11.33 6.38 -22.48
C THR A 88 -10.19 6.22 -21.50
N LEU A 89 -10.21 7.05 -20.46
CA LEU A 89 -9.26 7.01 -19.38
C LEU A 89 -9.94 6.47 -18.12
N LEU A 90 -9.32 5.47 -17.53
CA LEU A 90 -9.76 4.83 -16.30
C LEU A 90 -8.62 4.85 -15.29
N LEU A 91 -8.90 5.30 -14.07
CA LEU A 91 -8.03 5.19 -12.90
C LEU A 91 -8.71 4.28 -11.87
N THR A 92 -8.13 3.12 -11.62
CA THR A 92 -8.61 2.18 -10.59
C THR A 92 -7.54 1.88 -9.55
N ASN A 93 -7.99 1.52 -8.36
CA ASN A 93 -7.14 1.04 -7.27
C ASN A 93 -7.36 -0.46 -7.10
N LEU A 94 -6.32 -1.23 -7.39
CA LEU A 94 -6.36 -2.70 -7.41
C LEU A 94 -6.44 -3.30 -6.00
N ASP A 95 -5.92 -2.59 -5.01
CA ASP A 95 -5.76 -3.09 -3.62
C ASP A 95 -6.66 -2.33 -2.63
N GLY A 96 -7.42 -1.35 -3.12
CA GLY A 96 -8.13 -0.36 -2.30
C GLY A 96 -9.48 -0.77 -1.76
N HIS A 97 -10.04 -1.89 -2.23
CA HIS A 97 -11.41 -2.23 -1.88
C HIS A 97 -11.49 -2.81 -0.46
N LEU A 98 -12.38 -2.24 0.35
CA LEU A 98 -12.41 -2.49 1.79
C LEU A 98 -13.18 -3.75 2.19
N MET A 99 -14.09 -4.22 1.32
CA MET A 99 -15.09 -5.23 1.67
C MET A 99 -14.97 -6.52 0.86
N LEU A 100 -14.64 -6.41 -0.43
CA LEU A 100 -14.52 -7.52 -1.39
C LEU A 100 -13.07 -7.67 -1.85
N GLU A 101 -12.61 -8.91 -1.99
CA GLU A 101 -11.21 -9.21 -2.35
C GLU A 101 -10.92 -9.00 -3.85
N ASP A 102 -11.86 -9.39 -4.72
CA ASP A 102 -11.69 -9.36 -6.18
C ASP A 102 -12.32 -8.10 -6.84
N SER A 103 -12.45 -7.00 -6.10
CA SER A 103 -13.07 -5.77 -6.60
C SER A 103 -12.14 -4.57 -6.44
N GLU A 104 -12.34 -3.59 -7.30
CA GLU A 104 -11.53 -2.38 -7.38
C GLU A 104 -12.41 -1.16 -7.04
N TYR A 105 -11.79 -0.07 -6.60
CA TYR A 105 -12.47 1.23 -6.60
C TYR A 105 -12.06 2.06 -7.81
N VAL A 106 -13.03 2.63 -8.51
CA VAL A 106 -12.79 3.64 -9.54
C VAL A 106 -12.54 4.98 -8.87
N HIS A 107 -11.34 5.50 -9.07
CA HIS A 107 -10.97 6.83 -8.64
C HIS A 107 -11.29 7.88 -9.70
N TRP A 108 -11.19 7.55 -10.98
CA TRP A 108 -11.52 8.49 -12.06
C TRP A 108 -11.89 7.74 -13.33
N PHE A 109 -12.96 8.16 -14.00
CA PHE A 109 -13.39 7.55 -15.25
C PHE A 109 -13.94 8.63 -16.19
N VAL A 110 -13.21 8.84 -17.29
CA VAL A 110 -13.59 9.75 -18.37
C VAL A 110 -13.61 8.98 -19.69
N GLY A 111 -14.71 9.07 -20.42
CA GLY A 111 -14.95 8.35 -21.67
C GLY A 111 -15.20 9.32 -22.81
N ASN A 112 -15.21 8.81 -24.04
CA ASN A 112 -15.50 9.59 -25.24
C ASN A 112 -14.60 10.84 -25.37
N ILE A 113 -13.33 10.74 -24.97
CA ILE A 113 -12.34 11.83 -25.03
C ILE A 113 -11.93 12.04 -26.48
N PRO A 114 -12.17 13.22 -27.09
CA PRO A 114 -11.75 13.50 -28.45
C PRO A 114 -10.26 13.85 -28.51
N GLY A 115 -9.47 13.05 -29.23
CA GLY A 115 -8.03 13.24 -29.38
C GLY A 115 -7.30 13.15 -28.04
N ASN A 116 -6.73 14.27 -27.58
CA ASN A 116 -6.01 14.39 -26.30
C ASN A 116 -6.70 15.40 -25.35
N ASP A 117 -7.92 15.84 -25.66
CA ASP A 117 -8.61 16.88 -24.88
C ASP A 117 -9.54 16.27 -23.83
N ILE A 118 -8.95 15.93 -22.68
CA ILE A 118 -9.65 15.26 -21.57
C ILE A 118 -10.80 16.11 -21.02
N GLY A 119 -10.66 17.44 -21.07
CA GLY A 119 -11.71 18.37 -20.61
C GLY A 119 -13.00 18.31 -21.45
N LYS A 120 -12.91 17.85 -22.70
CA LYS A 120 -14.07 17.61 -23.57
C LYS A 120 -14.65 16.20 -23.45
N GLY A 121 -13.99 15.32 -22.71
CA GLY A 121 -14.49 13.98 -22.44
C GLY A 121 -15.75 13.99 -21.58
N GLU A 122 -16.53 12.92 -21.67
CA GLU A 122 -17.64 12.69 -20.76
C GLU A 122 -17.10 12.13 -19.43
N VAL A 123 -17.31 12.86 -18.33
CA VAL A 123 -16.94 12.38 -16.99
C VAL A 123 -18.01 11.40 -16.50
N ILE A 124 -17.67 10.12 -16.43
CA ILE A 124 -18.55 9.03 -15.95
C ILE A 124 -18.47 8.93 -14.42
N CYS A 125 -17.26 9.03 -13.87
CA CYS A 125 -17.00 9.06 -12.44
C CYS A 125 -15.95 10.14 -12.15
N ASP A 126 -16.28 11.04 -11.23
CA ASP A 126 -15.45 12.16 -10.81
C ASP A 126 -14.18 11.69 -10.08
N TYR A 127 -13.14 12.51 -10.16
CA TYR A 127 -11.86 12.23 -9.54
C TYR A 127 -11.99 12.16 -8.02
N LEU A 128 -11.53 11.05 -7.45
CA LEU A 128 -11.39 10.85 -6.02
C LEU A 128 -9.91 10.59 -5.71
N GLN A 129 -9.36 11.33 -4.76
CA GLN A 129 -7.97 11.13 -4.33
C GLN A 129 -7.74 9.68 -3.86
N PRO A 130 -6.51 9.14 -3.93
CA PRO A 130 -6.17 7.87 -3.31
C PRO A 130 -6.43 7.92 -1.80
N PHE A 131 -6.96 6.84 -1.22
CA PHE A 131 -7.21 6.74 0.23
C PHE A 131 -6.76 5.37 0.81
N PRO A 132 -5.50 4.96 0.65
CA PRO A 132 -4.99 3.72 1.26
C PRO A 132 -5.18 3.76 2.79
N PRO A 133 -5.90 2.79 3.40
CA PRO A 133 -6.09 2.74 4.84
C PRO A 133 -4.78 2.58 5.60
N LYS A 134 -4.82 2.90 6.90
CA LYS A 134 -3.64 2.72 7.74
C LYS A 134 -3.34 1.24 7.94
N GLY A 135 -2.09 0.84 7.66
CA GLY A 135 -1.61 -0.52 7.92
C GLY A 135 -1.88 -1.55 6.81
N THR A 136 -2.46 -1.16 5.68
CA THR A 136 -2.63 -2.02 4.50
C THR A 136 -1.40 -2.05 3.58
N GLY A 137 -0.46 -1.12 3.77
CA GLY A 137 0.78 -1.04 2.99
C GLY A 137 0.64 -0.17 1.74
N PHE A 138 1.22 -0.63 0.63
CA PHE A 138 1.24 0.10 -0.65
C PHE A 138 0.10 -0.37 -1.55
N HIS A 139 -0.73 0.56 -1.99
CA HIS A 139 -1.81 0.32 -2.93
C HIS A 139 -1.39 0.73 -4.35
N ARG A 140 -1.71 -0.11 -5.33
CA ARG A 140 -1.41 0.15 -6.75
C ARG A 140 -2.58 0.87 -7.41
N LEU A 141 -2.34 2.11 -7.81
CA LEU A 141 -3.28 2.88 -8.62
C LEU A 141 -2.85 2.87 -10.08
N VAL A 142 -3.76 2.43 -10.95
CA VAL A 142 -3.46 2.15 -12.35
C VAL A 142 -4.32 3.02 -13.25
N PHE A 143 -3.66 3.79 -14.11
CA PHE A 143 -4.24 4.44 -15.26
C PHE A 143 -4.22 3.51 -16.46
N VAL A 144 -5.39 3.22 -17.01
CA VAL A 144 -5.54 2.53 -18.27
C VAL A 144 -6.16 3.48 -19.29
N LEU A 145 -5.48 3.63 -20.42
CA LEU A 145 -5.99 4.36 -21.57
C LEU A 145 -6.47 3.36 -22.62
N TYR A 146 -7.75 3.44 -22.96
CA TYR A 146 -8.38 2.64 -24.00
C TYR A 146 -8.65 3.49 -25.23
N LYS A 147 -8.39 2.93 -26.41
CA LYS A 147 -8.82 3.46 -27.69
C LYS A 147 -10.21 2.93 -28.02
N GLN A 148 -11.11 3.83 -28.42
CA GLN A 148 -12.47 3.49 -28.84
C GLN A 148 -12.56 3.49 -30.37
N GLU A 149 -13.25 2.51 -30.95
CA GLU A 149 -13.56 2.50 -32.39
C GLU A 149 -14.76 3.39 -32.74
N LYS A 150 -15.72 3.47 -31.81
CA LYS A 150 -16.94 4.27 -31.93
C LYS A 150 -17.26 4.97 -30.61
N ARG A 151 -18.15 5.95 -30.66
CA ARG A 151 -18.65 6.61 -29.46
C ARG A 151 -19.40 5.60 -28.60
N MET A 152 -18.99 5.47 -27.33
CA MET A 152 -19.53 4.50 -26.40
C MET A 152 -20.64 5.11 -25.54
N ASP A 153 -21.63 4.30 -25.21
CA ASP A 153 -22.63 4.65 -24.20
C ASP A 153 -22.19 4.14 -22.82
N TYR A 154 -22.04 5.07 -21.88
CA TYR A 154 -21.66 4.80 -20.50
C TYR A 154 -22.80 5.02 -19.51
N GLY A 155 -24.05 5.10 -19.96
CA GLY A 155 -25.21 5.41 -19.13
C GLY A 155 -25.32 4.55 -17.85
N SER A 156 -24.96 3.26 -17.90
CA SER A 156 -24.99 2.36 -16.75
C SER A 156 -23.93 2.65 -15.68
N PHE A 157 -22.80 3.24 -16.07
CA PHE A 157 -21.68 3.54 -15.17
C PHE A 157 -21.69 4.98 -14.69
N LYS A 158 -22.51 5.84 -15.30
CA LYS A 158 -22.59 7.26 -14.98
C LYS A 158 -23.03 7.44 -13.54
N ARG A 159 -22.18 8.05 -12.73
CA ARG A 159 -22.45 8.34 -11.32
C ARG A 159 -22.92 9.77 -11.14
N GLN A 160 -23.68 10.01 -10.07
CA GLN A 160 -24.00 11.37 -9.66
C GLN A 160 -22.75 12.03 -9.09
N GLN A 161 -22.44 13.23 -9.55
CA GLN A 161 -21.23 13.96 -9.16
C GLN A 161 -21.58 14.99 -8.07
N PRO A 162 -20.78 15.13 -6.99
CA PRO A 162 -19.62 14.30 -6.64
C PRO A 162 -20.03 12.92 -6.10
N CYS A 163 -19.40 11.85 -6.59
CA CYS A 163 -19.68 10.49 -6.12
C CYS A 163 -18.77 10.19 -4.92
N LEU A 164 -19.29 10.32 -3.71
CA LEU A 164 -18.56 9.99 -2.48
C LEU A 164 -18.93 8.61 -1.92
N CYS A 165 -19.98 7.99 -2.47
CA CYS A 165 -20.42 6.66 -2.08
C CYS A 165 -19.43 5.58 -2.59
N LEU A 166 -18.78 4.88 -1.67
CA LEU A 166 -17.81 3.83 -2.01
C LEU A 166 -18.48 2.64 -2.73
N GLU A 167 -19.70 2.27 -2.35
CA GLU A 167 -20.42 1.16 -2.99
C GLU A 167 -20.63 1.40 -4.49
N GLU A 168 -20.98 2.62 -4.88
CA GLU A 168 -21.15 3.01 -6.28
C GLU A 168 -19.82 3.05 -7.06
N ARG A 169 -18.70 3.24 -6.35
CA ARG A 169 -17.35 3.22 -6.96
C ARG A 169 -16.78 1.82 -7.10
N THR A 170 -17.46 0.80 -6.57
CA THR A 170 -17.08 -0.60 -6.76
C THR A 170 -17.12 -0.95 -8.25
N PHE A 171 -16.03 -1.49 -8.74
CA PHE A 171 -15.84 -1.75 -10.16
C PHE A 171 -14.95 -2.96 -10.37
N ARG A 172 -15.12 -3.61 -11.52
CA ARG A 172 -14.25 -4.69 -11.96
C ARG A 172 -13.87 -4.46 -13.40
N THR A 173 -12.60 -4.13 -13.62
CA THR A 173 -12.10 -3.75 -14.95
C THR A 173 -12.24 -4.90 -15.95
N GLN A 174 -12.08 -6.14 -15.49
CA GLN A 174 -12.23 -7.33 -16.32
C GLN A 174 -13.63 -7.45 -16.93
N ASP A 175 -14.69 -7.25 -16.13
CA ASP A 175 -16.07 -7.39 -16.59
C ASP A 175 -16.45 -6.23 -17.51
N PHE A 176 -16.02 -5.01 -17.19
CA PHE A 176 -16.17 -3.84 -18.05
C PHE A 176 -15.56 -4.04 -19.45
N TYR A 177 -14.33 -4.57 -19.48
CA TYR A 177 -13.62 -4.80 -20.74
C TYR A 177 -14.23 -5.95 -21.53
N ARG A 178 -14.62 -7.06 -20.86
CA ARG A 178 -15.22 -8.23 -21.51
C ARG A 178 -16.47 -7.89 -22.32
N GLU A 179 -17.31 -7.00 -21.82
CA GLU A 179 -18.52 -6.54 -22.51
C GLU A 179 -18.25 -5.67 -23.74
N ARG A 180 -17.06 -5.06 -23.84
CA ARG A 180 -16.74 -3.99 -24.81
C ARG A 180 -15.49 -4.25 -25.62
N GLN A 181 -14.94 -5.46 -25.55
CA GLN A 181 -13.67 -5.83 -26.19
C GLN A 181 -13.66 -5.63 -27.71
N ASP A 182 -14.83 -5.71 -28.36
CA ASP A 182 -14.96 -5.54 -29.81
C ASP A 182 -14.77 -4.07 -30.24
N ASP A 183 -15.12 -3.12 -29.38
CA ASP A 183 -15.09 -1.67 -29.69
C ASP A 183 -14.01 -0.91 -28.90
N LEU A 184 -13.39 -1.56 -27.91
CA LEU A 184 -12.48 -0.96 -26.95
C LEU A 184 -11.16 -1.73 -26.93
N THR A 185 -10.04 -1.04 -27.12
CA THR A 185 -8.71 -1.66 -27.10
C THR A 185 -7.80 -0.95 -26.09
N PRO A 186 -7.20 -1.67 -25.12
CA PRO A 186 -6.25 -1.05 -24.19
C PRO A 186 -4.97 -0.67 -24.94
N ALA A 187 -4.53 0.56 -24.76
CA ALA A 187 -3.48 1.17 -25.58
C ALA A 187 -2.36 1.80 -24.74
N GLY A 188 -2.69 2.36 -23.58
CA GLY A 188 -1.73 2.99 -22.68
C GLY A 188 -1.89 2.51 -21.24
N LEU A 189 -0.77 2.50 -20.52
CA LEU A 189 -0.70 2.07 -19.12
C LEU A 189 0.29 2.94 -18.36
N ALA A 190 -0.14 3.51 -17.24
CA ALA A 190 0.73 4.13 -16.25
C ALA A 190 0.21 3.78 -14.86
N PHE A 191 1.09 3.67 -13.87
CA PHE A 191 0.64 3.36 -12.51
C PHE A 191 1.66 3.84 -11.48
N PHE A 192 1.16 4.08 -10.27
CA PHE A 192 1.97 4.47 -9.12
C PHE A 192 1.52 3.70 -7.89
N GLN A 193 2.34 3.75 -6.85
CA GLN A 193 2.02 3.22 -5.54
C GLN A 193 1.67 4.36 -4.59
N SER A 194 0.67 4.15 -3.76
CA SER A 194 0.30 5.08 -2.68
C SER A 194 0.18 4.32 -1.38
N ASP A 195 0.80 4.83 -0.34
CA ASP A 195 0.65 4.37 1.04
C ASP A 195 -0.05 5.43 1.89
N TRP A 196 -0.40 5.03 3.12
CA TRP A 196 -1.09 5.90 4.07
C TRP A 196 -0.32 7.18 4.38
N ASP A 197 -1.06 8.27 4.57
CA ASP A 197 -0.55 9.59 4.92
C ASP A 197 -1.49 10.26 5.94
N PRO A 198 -1.01 11.11 6.88
CA PRO A 198 -1.87 11.73 7.88
C PRO A 198 -2.99 12.62 7.31
N SER A 199 -2.84 13.13 6.08
CA SER A 199 -3.89 13.87 5.38
C SER A 199 -5.17 13.04 5.15
N LEU A 200 -5.06 11.71 5.16
CA LEU A 200 -6.19 10.82 4.95
C LEU A 200 -7.17 10.79 6.12
N THR A 201 -6.70 11.00 7.35
CA THR A 201 -7.58 11.03 8.52
C THR A 201 -8.64 12.13 8.37
N ASP A 202 -8.24 13.32 7.91
CA ASP A 202 -9.18 14.41 7.63
C ASP A 202 -10.10 14.09 6.45
N PHE A 203 -9.60 13.40 5.42
CA PHE A 203 -10.38 12.97 4.27
C PHE A 203 -11.46 11.93 4.63
N PHE A 204 -11.13 10.90 5.41
CA PHE A 204 -12.10 9.89 5.85
C PHE A 204 -13.23 10.51 6.68
N HIS A 205 -12.89 11.42 7.61
CA HIS A 205 -13.87 12.02 8.50
C HIS A 205 -14.70 13.13 7.86
N ASN A 206 -14.08 14.00 7.05
CA ASN A 206 -14.77 15.18 6.50
C ASN A 206 -15.33 14.98 5.09
N THR A 207 -14.68 14.15 4.26
CA THR A 207 -15.09 13.94 2.85
C THR A 207 -15.90 12.66 2.69
N LEU A 208 -15.45 11.54 3.27
CA LEU A 208 -16.18 10.27 3.20
C LEU A 208 -17.19 10.07 4.35
N GLU A 209 -17.22 10.99 5.33
CA GLU A 209 -18.09 10.95 6.51
C GLU A 209 -18.07 9.59 7.25
N MET A 210 -16.90 8.94 7.28
CA MET A 210 -16.73 7.61 7.87
C MET A 210 -15.60 7.56 8.90
N GLN A 211 -15.56 6.49 9.69
CA GLN A 211 -14.43 6.22 10.56
C GLN A 211 -13.27 5.64 9.74
N GLU A 212 -12.06 6.16 9.98
CA GLU A 212 -10.85 5.64 9.35
C GLU A 212 -10.60 4.19 9.79
N PRO A 213 -10.57 3.22 8.85
CA PRO A 213 -10.23 1.85 9.18
C PRO A 213 -8.72 1.71 9.37
N ILE A 214 -8.32 1.07 10.47
CA ILE A 214 -6.92 0.80 10.82
C ILE A 214 -6.72 -0.70 10.82
N TYR A 215 -5.77 -1.14 10.01
CA TYR A 215 -5.36 -2.54 9.89
C TYR A 215 -4.03 -2.75 10.60
N GLU A 216 -3.86 -3.93 11.14
CA GLU A 216 -2.59 -4.41 11.68
C GLU A 216 -2.33 -5.79 11.08
N TYR A 217 -1.08 -6.06 10.72
CA TYR A 217 -0.72 -7.37 10.22
C TYR A 217 -0.78 -8.38 11.37
N ASP A 218 -1.72 -9.32 11.28
CA ASP A 218 -1.85 -10.41 12.25
C ASP A 218 -0.85 -11.52 11.89
N PHE A 219 0.28 -11.55 12.62
CA PHE A 219 1.28 -12.59 12.45
C PHE A 219 0.72 -13.93 12.91
N PRO A 220 0.92 -15.03 12.14
CA PRO A 220 0.49 -16.34 12.60
C PRO A 220 1.19 -16.66 13.92
N PRO A 221 0.47 -17.27 14.88
CA PRO A 221 1.05 -17.59 16.18
C PRO A 221 2.25 -18.50 15.99
N PRO A 222 3.35 -18.30 16.75
CA PRO A 222 4.52 -19.13 16.64
C PRO A 222 4.15 -20.58 16.93
N TYR A 223 4.66 -21.51 16.13
CA TYR A 223 4.42 -22.93 16.39
C TYR A 223 5.10 -23.36 17.69
N ILE A 224 4.29 -23.80 18.66
CA ILE A 224 4.75 -24.35 19.92
C ILE A 224 4.57 -25.87 19.88
N ARG A 225 5.68 -26.62 19.94
CA ARG A 225 5.63 -28.08 20.07
C ARG A 225 4.85 -28.48 21.33
N PRO A 226 4.07 -29.59 21.32
CA PRO A 226 3.39 -30.08 22.51
C PRO A 226 4.33 -30.21 23.71
N GLN A 227 3.79 -29.97 24.90
CA GLN A 227 4.57 -30.07 26.13
C GLN A 227 4.97 -31.53 26.38
N GLU A 228 6.25 -31.74 26.65
CA GLU A 228 6.85 -33.03 27.01
C GLU A 228 6.97 -33.09 28.53
N TRP A 229 6.75 -34.26 29.12
CA TRP A 229 6.93 -34.45 30.57
C TRP A 229 8.39 -34.26 31.01
N PHE A 230 9.34 -34.64 30.15
CA PHE A 230 10.78 -34.56 30.43
C PHE A 230 11.49 -33.86 29.27
N PRO A 231 11.50 -32.51 29.24
CA PRO A 231 12.15 -31.74 28.18
C PRO A 231 13.68 -31.79 28.36
N LEU A 232 14.30 -32.85 27.84
CA LEU A 232 15.74 -33.07 27.95
C LEU A 232 16.51 -31.93 27.26
N ILE A 233 17.57 -31.44 27.90
CA ILE A 233 18.51 -30.43 27.37
C ILE A 233 17.88 -29.03 27.20
N ARG A 234 16.61 -28.81 27.58
CA ARG A 234 15.97 -27.48 27.51
C ARG A 234 16.09 -26.71 28.82
N PRO A 235 16.34 -25.38 28.79
CA PRO A 235 16.33 -24.58 30.01
C PRO A 235 14.90 -24.51 30.55
N PHE A 236 14.70 -24.93 31.81
CA PHE A 236 13.36 -25.03 32.41
C PHE A 236 12.58 -23.71 32.35
N ASN A 237 13.25 -22.57 32.56
CA ASN A 237 12.62 -21.26 32.60
C ASN A 237 12.05 -20.88 31.23
N THR A 238 12.89 -20.91 30.18
CA THR A 238 12.44 -20.60 28.81
C THR A 238 11.47 -21.63 28.27
N TYR A 239 11.59 -22.89 28.69
CA TYR A 239 10.69 -23.95 28.25
C TYR A 239 9.31 -23.79 28.86
N MET A 240 9.23 -23.62 30.20
CA MET A 240 7.95 -23.47 30.88
C MET A 240 7.24 -22.18 30.49
N ASP A 241 7.98 -21.09 30.27
CA ASP A 241 7.39 -19.81 29.88
C ASP A 241 6.70 -19.89 28.49
N LYS A 242 7.09 -20.82 27.60
CA LYS A 242 6.39 -21.04 26.31
C LYS A 242 4.97 -21.58 26.46
N TYR A 243 4.65 -22.25 27.57
CA TYR A 243 3.34 -22.88 27.79
C TYR A 243 2.51 -22.16 28.85
N ARG A 244 3.05 -21.09 29.42
CA ARG A 244 2.31 -20.25 30.38
C ARG A 244 1.52 -19.20 29.64
N ASP A 245 0.45 -18.74 30.27
CA ASP A 245 -0.30 -17.58 29.79
C ASP A 245 0.59 -16.33 29.81
N GLU A 246 0.69 -15.67 28.67
CA GLU A 246 1.43 -14.42 28.47
C GLU A 246 1.00 -13.34 29.48
N LYS A 247 -0.30 -13.29 29.81
CA LYS A 247 -0.83 -12.32 30.78
C LYS A 247 -0.26 -12.54 32.18
N GLN A 248 -0.04 -13.80 32.57
CA GLN A 248 0.55 -14.12 33.86
C GLN A 248 2.03 -13.72 33.89
N ILE A 249 2.79 -14.04 32.84
CA ILE A 249 4.21 -13.64 32.71
C ILE A 249 4.34 -12.12 32.77
N ALA A 250 3.51 -11.40 32.02
CA ALA A 250 3.49 -9.94 32.00
C ALA A 250 3.17 -9.36 33.38
N LYS A 251 2.20 -9.92 34.11
CA LYS A 251 1.84 -9.50 35.48
C LYS A 251 2.99 -9.70 36.46
N GLU A 252 3.64 -10.86 36.44
CA GLU A 252 4.79 -11.15 37.31
C GLU A 252 5.96 -10.21 37.04
N TYR A 253 6.24 -9.95 35.76
CA TYR A 253 7.26 -9.01 35.34
C TYR A 253 6.93 -7.57 35.80
N LEU A 254 5.69 -7.12 35.60
CA LEU A 254 5.23 -5.79 36.05
C LEU A 254 5.38 -5.65 37.56
N LEU A 255 4.93 -6.63 38.35
CA LEU A 255 5.08 -6.61 39.81
C LEU A 255 6.55 -6.58 40.23
N LYS A 256 7.43 -7.31 39.54
CA LYS A 256 8.88 -7.28 39.78
C LYS A 256 9.47 -5.90 39.50
N LYS A 257 9.02 -5.23 38.42
CA LYS A 257 9.46 -3.87 38.06
C LYS A 257 8.97 -2.85 39.11
N LEU A 258 7.69 -2.91 39.47
CA LEU A 258 7.07 -2.04 40.48
C LEU A 258 7.75 -2.14 41.85
N LYS A 259 8.15 -3.34 42.28
CA LYS A 259 8.90 -3.52 43.53
C LYS A 259 10.26 -2.81 43.54
N LYS A 260 10.91 -2.65 42.38
CA LYS A 260 12.21 -1.98 42.27
C LYS A 260 12.08 -0.46 42.09
N THR A 261 10.98 0.01 41.49
CA THR A 261 10.77 1.43 41.21
C THR A 261 10.12 2.14 42.38
N HIS A 262 10.78 3.16 42.93
CA HIS A 262 10.19 4.02 43.94
C HIS A 262 9.29 5.09 43.27
N PRO A 263 8.06 5.37 43.75
CA PRO A 263 7.11 6.26 43.07
C PRO A 263 7.62 7.69 42.85
N PHE A 264 8.43 8.21 43.78
CA PHE A 264 8.88 9.61 43.79
C PHE A 264 10.37 9.81 43.51
N ARG A 265 11.14 8.73 43.30
CA ARG A 265 12.58 8.83 43.04
C ARG A 265 12.86 8.41 41.61
N LYS A 266 13.72 9.16 40.94
CA LYS A 266 14.20 8.76 39.61
C LYS A 266 14.93 7.41 39.73
N PRO A 267 14.77 6.52 38.75
CA PRO A 267 15.50 5.26 38.75
C PRO A 267 17.01 5.54 38.66
N ASP A 268 17.80 4.69 39.31
CA ASP A 268 19.25 4.77 39.23
C ASP A 268 19.70 4.61 37.76
N PRO A 269 20.71 5.39 37.30
CA PRO A 269 21.19 5.28 35.93
C PRO A 269 21.73 3.87 35.66
N PRO A 270 21.55 3.32 34.45
CA PRO A 270 22.08 2.03 34.11
C PRO A 270 23.61 2.02 34.23
N PRO A 271 24.21 0.90 34.68
CA PRO A 271 25.66 0.82 34.82
C PRO A 271 26.38 1.04 33.48
N LYS A 272 27.38 1.93 33.45
CA LYS A 272 28.20 2.20 32.24
C LYS A 272 28.84 0.93 31.65
N TYR A 273 29.22 -0.01 32.52
CA TYR A 273 29.80 -1.30 32.13
C TYR A 273 29.03 -2.47 32.77
N PRO A 274 27.90 -2.90 32.17
CA PRO A 274 26.99 -3.91 32.74
C PRO A 274 27.65 -5.24 33.13
N HIS A 275 28.70 -5.63 32.40
CA HIS A 275 29.43 -6.89 32.60
C HIS A 275 30.59 -6.80 33.59
N ALA A 276 31.02 -5.61 33.99
CA ALA A 276 32.12 -5.44 34.95
C ALA A 276 31.71 -5.77 36.40
N PHE A 277 30.40 -5.76 36.68
CA PHE A 277 29.87 -6.05 38.01
C PHE A 277 29.86 -7.54 38.28
N ARG A 278 30.72 -7.98 39.22
CA ARG A 278 30.78 -9.36 39.71
C ARG A 278 29.40 -9.85 40.14
N MET A 279 29.04 -11.06 39.70
CA MET A 279 27.83 -11.75 40.16
C MET A 279 28.20 -12.73 41.26
N ASP A 280 27.27 -12.92 42.20
CA ASP A 280 27.40 -13.95 43.21
C ASP A 280 27.46 -15.34 42.55
N LEU A 281 28.49 -16.11 42.93
CA LEU A 281 28.77 -17.44 42.39
C LEU A 281 27.79 -18.50 42.92
N ASN A 282 27.15 -18.23 44.06
CA ASN A 282 26.16 -19.12 44.65
C ASN A 282 24.80 -19.08 43.95
N LEU A 283 24.59 -18.12 43.04
CA LEU A 283 23.35 -18.01 42.28
C LEU A 283 23.27 -19.10 41.19
N PRO A 284 22.09 -19.72 40.99
CA PRO A 284 21.85 -20.60 39.86
C PRO A 284 22.24 -19.95 38.52
N SER A 285 22.77 -20.75 37.60
CA SER A 285 23.25 -20.28 36.30
C SER A 285 22.18 -19.50 35.52
N TRP A 286 20.94 -19.99 35.51
CA TRP A 286 19.82 -19.34 34.82
C TRP A 286 19.50 -17.94 35.39
N LEU A 287 19.57 -17.78 36.72
CA LEU A 287 19.30 -16.51 37.40
C LEU A 287 20.45 -15.50 37.17
N ARG A 288 21.69 -15.99 37.05
CA ARG A 288 22.84 -15.18 36.62
C ARG A 288 22.66 -14.66 35.20
N VAL A 289 22.20 -15.52 34.27
CA VAL A 289 21.89 -15.11 32.89
C VAL A 289 20.77 -14.08 32.86
N GLU A 290 19.70 -14.28 33.63
CA GLU A 290 18.59 -13.31 33.73
C GLU A 290 19.06 -11.96 34.26
N LYS A 291 19.83 -11.92 35.36
CA LYS A 291 20.41 -10.66 35.89
C LYS A 291 21.35 -9.99 34.87
N LYS A 292 22.07 -10.77 34.06
CA LYS A 292 22.93 -10.24 32.99
C LYS A 292 22.10 -9.56 31.90
N LYS A 293 21.04 -10.22 31.44
CA LYS A 293 20.09 -9.70 30.44
C LYS A 293 19.38 -8.44 30.95
N GLU A 294 18.91 -8.44 32.20
CA GLU A 294 18.31 -7.25 32.84
C GLU A 294 19.25 -6.04 32.83
N ARG A 295 20.54 -6.21 33.14
CA ARG A 295 21.52 -5.11 33.12
C ARG A 295 21.81 -4.58 31.71
N LEU A 296 21.65 -5.43 30.69
CA LEU A 296 21.79 -5.05 29.27
C LEU A 296 20.53 -4.39 28.71
N GLY A 297 19.42 -4.35 29.47
CA GLY A 297 18.12 -3.95 28.94
C GLY A 297 17.48 -4.99 28.02
N TRP A 298 18.02 -6.19 27.96
CA TRP A 298 17.42 -7.32 27.23
C TRP A 298 16.35 -7.95 28.12
N GLY A 299 15.10 -7.58 27.89
CA GLY A 299 13.96 -8.08 28.64
C GLY A 299 13.56 -9.49 28.21
N ARG A 300 13.10 -10.33 29.17
CA ARG A 300 12.49 -11.63 28.89
C ARG A 300 11.26 -11.56 27.98
N VAL A 301 10.56 -10.43 28.00
CA VAL A 301 9.35 -10.20 27.18
C VAL A 301 9.68 -10.24 25.69
N ASN A 302 10.90 -9.87 25.30
CA ASN A 302 11.32 -9.83 23.90
C ASN A 302 11.80 -11.20 23.37
N GLU A 303 11.81 -12.25 24.20
CA GLU A 303 12.27 -13.60 23.80
C GLU A 303 11.11 -14.53 23.41
N HIS A 304 9.87 -14.09 23.63
CA HIS A 304 8.64 -14.85 23.38
C HIS A 304 7.74 -14.25 22.30
N THR A 305 7.99 -13.00 21.91
CA THR A 305 7.51 -12.37 20.66
C THR A 305 8.42 -12.72 19.50
#